data_AF-A0A336LRY4-F1
#
_entry.id   AF-A0A336LRY4-F1
#
_cell.length_a   1.000
_cell.length_b   1.000
_cell.length_c   1.000
_cell.angle_alpha   90.00
_cell.angle_beta   90.00
_cell.angle_gamma   90.00
#
_symmetry.space_group_name_H-M   'P 1'
#
loop_
_entity.id
_entity.type
_entity.pdbx_description
1 polymer ?
#
loop_
_entity_poly.entity_id
_entity_poly.type
_entity_poly.pdbx_seq_one_letter_code
_entity_poly.pdbx_strand_id
1 'polypeptide(L)'
;MIKKEDILNYLKVKDDPTVDPPRDFKILKTNGEKLRFCMENYPSLWSNKNPRFAFQNDNTSMNARKEGNIKFKESNYVKAFELYNKSLSYATVGSENIPLCYANRSAVYFNAGLFKFCLENVDLALQNGYPEHLKHKLEKRRKECLEKMNKNRDKSCQEVPPLQLSYPAKAKNPFIIDGLDLLTSEESGKFIQTKQDLFPGDIIMIEKPYVTKLDPGFEYTMCNNCLLQKSILRNIRIIKSASNYFCKKVY
;
A
#
# COMPACT_ATOMS: atom_id res chain seq x y z
N MET A 1 35.43 -14.05 -8.90
CA MET A 1 34.66 -12.82 -9.18
C MET A 1 33.24 -13.25 -9.49
N ILE A 2 32.28 -12.86 -8.65
CA ILE A 2 30.86 -13.17 -8.87
C ILE A 2 30.34 -12.21 -9.93
N LYS A 3 29.68 -12.73 -10.97
CA LYS A 3 29.14 -11.90 -12.06
C LYS A 3 27.76 -11.40 -11.66
N LYS A 4 27.40 -10.21 -12.14
CA LYS A 4 26.11 -9.56 -11.88
C LYS A 4 24.92 -10.46 -12.25
N GLU A 5 25.11 -11.28 -13.27
CA GLU A 5 24.14 -12.24 -13.79
C GLU A 5 23.83 -13.35 -12.77
N ASP A 6 24.81 -13.77 -11.96
CA ASP A 6 24.67 -14.87 -11.00
C ASP A 6 23.69 -14.49 -9.86
N ILE A 7 23.72 -13.23 -9.42
CA ILE A 7 22.82 -12.75 -8.36
C ILE A 7 21.44 -12.37 -8.90
N LEU A 8 21.37 -11.85 -10.13
CA LEU A 8 20.07 -11.61 -10.78
C LEU A 8 19.29 -12.91 -10.97
N ASN A 9 19.97 -14.03 -11.21
CA ASN A 9 19.33 -15.35 -11.28
C ASN A 9 18.85 -15.82 -9.89
N TYR A 10 19.64 -15.68 -8.83
CA TYR A 10 19.22 -15.99 -7.45
C TYR A 10 17.94 -15.25 -7.03
N LEU A 11 17.86 -13.95 -7.34
CA LEU A 11 16.74 -13.11 -6.91
C LEU A 11 15.47 -13.30 -7.77
N LYS A 12 15.62 -13.79 -9.00
CA LYS A 12 14.49 -14.15 -9.88
C LYS A 12 13.89 -15.51 -9.52
N VAL A 13 14.69 -16.42 -9.00
CA VAL A 13 14.30 -17.80 -8.69
C VAL A 13 14.18 -17.95 -7.18
N LYS A 14 13.21 -17.25 -6.58
CA LYS A 14 12.97 -17.30 -5.12
C LYS A 14 12.52 -18.67 -4.60
N ASP A 15 12.31 -19.65 -5.49
CA ASP A 15 11.77 -20.97 -5.18
C ASP A 15 12.75 -22.13 -5.46
N ASP A 16 14.02 -21.86 -5.82
CA ASP A 16 15.03 -22.92 -5.97
C ASP A 16 16.02 -22.92 -4.78
N PRO A 17 15.95 -23.91 -3.88
CA PRO A 17 16.79 -24.00 -2.69
C PRO A 17 18.28 -24.30 -2.98
N THR A 18 18.70 -24.41 -4.24
CA THR A 18 20.06 -24.81 -4.62
C THR A 18 21.06 -23.67 -4.79
N VAL A 19 20.62 -22.40 -4.82
CA VAL A 19 21.52 -21.25 -5.05
C VAL A 19 21.92 -20.60 -3.73
N ASP A 20 23.18 -20.77 -3.39
CA ASP A 20 23.76 -20.38 -2.11
C ASP A 20 24.12 -18.87 -2.08
N PRO A 21 23.71 -18.09 -1.05
CA PRO A 21 24.04 -16.67 -1.00
C PRO A 21 25.55 -16.41 -0.97
N PRO A 22 26.04 -15.28 -1.53
CA PRO A 22 27.46 -14.95 -1.56
C PRO A 22 28.12 -15.05 -0.20
N ARG A 23 29.36 -15.54 -0.15
CA ARG A 23 30.13 -15.73 1.09
C ARG A 23 30.17 -14.46 1.96
N ASP A 24 30.33 -13.29 1.32
CA ASP A 24 30.37 -11.99 2.00
C ASP A 24 29.03 -11.58 2.60
N PHE A 25 27.90 -12.10 2.09
CA PHE A 25 26.57 -11.91 2.68
C PHE A 25 26.35 -12.83 3.89
N LYS A 26 26.88 -14.05 3.84
CA LYS A 26 26.74 -15.06 4.90
C LYS A 26 27.46 -14.69 6.20
N ILE A 27 28.60 -14.01 6.09
CA ILE A 27 29.42 -13.62 7.25
C ILE A 27 28.86 -12.42 8.01
N LEU A 28 27.87 -11.71 7.45
CA LEU A 28 27.23 -10.56 8.08
C LEU A 28 26.37 -11.03 9.25
N LYS A 29 26.60 -10.48 10.43
CA LYS A 29 25.99 -10.94 11.67
C LYS A 29 24.65 -10.27 11.93
N THR A 30 24.51 -9.03 11.51
CA THR A 30 23.31 -8.22 11.76
C THR A 30 22.47 -8.05 10.49
N ASN A 31 21.16 -7.91 10.66
CA ASN A 31 20.25 -7.59 9.56
C ASN A 31 20.59 -6.22 8.94
N GLY A 32 21.11 -5.27 9.73
CA GLY A 32 21.54 -3.96 9.24
C GLY A 32 22.74 -4.05 8.27
N GLU A 33 23.73 -4.87 8.60
CA GLU A 33 24.87 -5.14 7.70
C GLU A 33 24.41 -5.82 6.41
N LYS A 34 23.53 -6.82 6.51
CA LYS A 34 22.95 -7.51 5.35
C LYS A 34 22.19 -6.55 4.44
N LEU A 35 21.41 -5.64 5.01
CA LEU A 35 20.70 -4.62 4.26
C LEU A 35 21.64 -3.64 3.59
N ARG A 36 22.66 -3.13 4.30
CA ARG A 36 23.67 -2.24 3.73
C ARG A 36 24.40 -2.91 2.57
N PHE A 37 24.83 -4.15 2.76
CA PHE A 37 25.44 -4.96 1.70
C PHE A 37 24.51 -5.07 0.49
N CYS A 38 23.21 -5.34 0.71
CA CYS A 38 22.24 -5.40 -0.37
C CYS A 38 22.02 -4.05 -1.07
N MET A 39 22.07 -2.93 -0.34
CA MET A 39 21.90 -1.58 -0.89
C MET A 39 23.11 -1.17 -1.73
N GLU A 40 24.32 -1.47 -1.26
CA GLU A 40 25.57 -1.12 -1.93
C GLU A 40 25.83 -1.99 -3.17
N ASN A 41 25.59 -3.30 -3.08
CA ASN A 41 25.94 -4.24 -4.14
C ASN A 41 24.80 -4.46 -5.15
N TYR A 42 23.55 -4.18 -4.77
CA TYR A 42 22.38 -4.32 -5.65
C TYR A 42 21.57 -3.04 -5.71
N PRO A 43 22.15 -1.94 -6.21
CA PRO A 43 21.44 -0.68 -6.32
C PRO A 43 20.16 -0.87 -7.13
N SER A 44 20.07 -1.76 -8.12
CA SER A 44 18.81 -2.03 -8.85
C SER A 44 17.64 -2.54 -7.99
N LEU A 45 17.87 -3.10 -6.80
CA LEU A 45 16.80 -3.52 -5.88
C LEU A 45 16.16 -2.35 -5.10
N TRP A 46 16.86 -1.21 -5.04
CA TRP A 46 16.50 -0.04 -4.22
C TRP A 46 16.44 1.26 -5.03
N SER A 47 17.13 1.30 -6.17
CA SER A 47 17.08 2.36 -7.17
C SER A 47 15.79 2.21 -7.98
N ASN A 48 14.70 2.60 -7.34
CA ASN A 48 13.75 3.39 -8.10
C ASN A 48 14.53 4.61 -8.59
N LYS A 49 14.74 4.71 -9.91
CA LYS A 49 15.52 5.75 -10.60
C LYS A 49 15.15 7.16 -10.13
N ASN A 50 15.70 7.59 -9.00
CA ASN A 50 15.20 8.70 -8.19
C ASN A 50 13.67 8.60 -7.92
N PRO A 51 13.17 8.79 -6.69
CA PRO A 51 11.90 9.50 -6.61
C PRO A 51 12.20 10.87 -7.23
N ARG A 52 11.96 11.03 -8.55
CA ARG A 52 11.88 12.38 -9.11
C ARG A 52 10.90 13.05 -8.18
N PHE A 53 11.35 14.08 -7.46
CA PHE A 53 10.45 14.99 -6.77
C PHE A 53 9.63 15.59 -7.90
N ALA A 54 8.54 14.91 -8.26
CA ALA A 54 7.63 15.37 -9.27
C ALA A 54 6.97 16.57 -8.62
N PHE A 55 7.17 17.74 -9.20
CA PHE A 55 6.47 18.92 -8.75
C PHE A 55 5.01 18.82 -9.21
N GLN A 56 4.15 19.51 -8.49
CA GLN A 56 2.77 19.69 -8.91
C GLN A 56 2.74 20.26 -10.33
N ASN A 57 1.85 19.72 -11.16
CA ASN A 57 1.72 20.05 -12.55
C ASN A 57 0.25 19.82 -12.97
N ASP A 58 -0.50 20.91 -13.11
CA ASP A 58 -1.94 20.82 -13.39
C ASP A 58 -2.26 20.20 -14.74
N ASN A 59 -1.38 20.28 -15.73
CA ASN A 59 -1.56 19.58 -17.00
C ASN A 59 -1.49 18.06 -16.80
N THR A 60 -0.54 17.60 -15.98
CA THR A 60 -0.41 16.19 -15.61
C THR A 60 -1.60 15.73 -14.78
N SER A 61 -2.03 16.56 -13.82
CA SER A 61 -3.23 16.32 -13.02
C SER A 61 -4.47 16.17 -13.90
N MET A 62 -4.66 17.09 -14.85
CA MET A 62 -5.79 17.10 -15.77
C MET A 62 -5.78 15.88 -16.70
N ASN A 63 -4.62 15.52 -17.26
CA ASN A 63 -4.49 14.35 -18.14
C ASN A 63 -4.78 13.05 -17.39
N ALA A 64 -4.22 12.88 -16.19
CA ALA A 64 -4.53 11.72 -15.34
C ALA A 64 -6.03 11.63 -15.02
N ARG A 65 -6.70 12.76 -14.74
CA ARG A 65 -8.15 12.79 -14.52
C ARG A 65 -8.94 12.41 -15.77
N LYS A 66 -8.52 12.87 -16.96
CA LYS A 66 -9.14 12.51 -18.25
C LYS A 66 -9.01 11.02 -18.52
N GLU A 67 -7.82 10.44 -18.32
CA GLU A 67 -7.60 9.00 -18.42
C GLU A 67 -8.46 8.23 -17.40
N GLY A 68 -8.56 8.74 -16.16
CA GLY A 68 -9.41 8.17 -15.13
C GLY A 68 -10.88 8.14 -15.55
N ASN A 69 -11.38 9.18 -16.21
CA ASN A 69 -12.74 9.23 -16.76
C ASN A 69 -12.97 8.19 -17.86
N ILE A 70 -11.96 7.90 -18.69
CA ILE A 70 -12.04 6.84 -19.70
C ILE A 70 -12.21 5.48 -18.98
N LYS A 71 -11.34 5.20 -18.00
CA LYS A 71 -11.41 3.94 -17.21
C LYS A 71 -12.70 3.82 -16.39
N PHE A 72 -13.23 4.93 -15.91
CA PHE A 72 -14.51 4.97 -15.23
C PHE A 72 -15.67 4.58 -16.17
N LYS A 73 -15.69 5.10 -17.41
CA LYS A 73 -16.70 4.74 -18.41
C LYS A 73 -16.61 3.26 -18.81
N GLU A 74 -15.40 2.71 -18.83
CA GLU A 74 -15.15 1.28 -19.03
C GLU A 74 -15.54 0.41 -17.81
N SER A 75 -16.09 0.99 -16.74
CA SER A 75 -16.37 0.33 -15.45
C SER A 75 -15.14 -0.27 -14.75
N ASN A 76 -13.92 0.11 -15.18
CA ASN A 76 -12.69 -0.25 -14.50
C ASN A 76 -12.43 0.72 -13.33
N TYR A 77 -13.19 0.52 -12.25
CA TYR A 77 -13.19 1.40 -11.08
C TYR A 77 -11.86 1.40 -10.32
N VAL A 78 -11.15 0.26 -10.29
CA VAL A 78 -9.82 0.17 -9.66
C VAL A 78 -8.84 1.09 -10.40
N LYS A 79 -8.78 0.99 -11.73
CA LYS A 79 -7.85 1.83 -12.49
C LYS A 79 -8.26 3.30 -12.53
N ALA A 80 -9.57 3.58 -12.58
CA ALA A 80 -10.08 4.94 -12.48
C ALA A 80 -9.66 5.59 -11.15
N PHE A 81 -9.77 4.84 -10.05
CA PHE A 81 -9.35 5.28 -8.72
C PHE A 81 -7.86 5.64 -8.65
N GLU A 82 -6.99 4.77 -9.17
CA GLU A 82 -5.54 5.02 -9.27
C GLU A 82 -5.24 6.31 -10.02
N LEU A 83 -5.89 6.50 -11.17
CA LEU A 83 -5.69 7.67 -12.02
C LEU A 83 -6.22 8.96 -11.37
N TYR A 84 -7.30 8.88 -10.60
CA TYR A 84 -7.76 10.00 -9.78
C TYR A 84 -6.81 10.32 -8.62
N ASN A 85 -6.22 9.32 -7.97
CA ASN A 85 -5.19 9.58 -6.95
C ASN A 85 -3.92 10.18 -7.56
N LYS A 86 -3.50 9.71 -8.73
CA LYS A 86 -2.43 10.33 -9.51
C LYS A 86 -2.78 11.78 -9.87
N SER A 87 -4.02 12.04 -10.30
CA SER A 87 -4.46 13.41 -10.59
C SER A 87 -4.32 14.32 -9.36
N LEU A 88 -4.78 13.86 -8.18
CA LEU A 88 -4.66 14.61 -6.93
C LEU A 88 -3.22 14.83 -6.48
N SER A 89 -2.31 13.88 -6.72
CA SER A 89 -0.90 14.05 -6.33
C SER A 89 -0.19 15.13 -7.15
N TYR A 90 -0.57 15.29 -8.42
CA TYR A 90 -0.03 16.31 -9.32
C TYR A 90 -0.81 17.64 -9.29
N ALA A 91 -1.96 17.74 -8.63
CA ALA A 91 -2.76 18.96 -8.62
C ALA A 91 -2.02 20.06 -7.84
N THR A 92 -1.96 21.28 -8.41
CA THR A 92 -1.42 22.44 -7.69
C THR A 92 -2.35 22.79 -6.54
N VAL A 93 -1.81 23.18 -5.38
CA VAL A 93 -2.62 23.61 -4.24
C VAL A 93 -3.55 24.77 -4.66
N GLY A 94 -4.85 24.63 -4.40
CA GLY A 94 -5.87 25.61 -4.79
C GLY A 94 -6.37 25.51 -6.24
N SER A 95 -5.84 24.58 -7.04
CA SER A 95 -6.30 24.35 -8.41
C SER A 95 -7.70 23.74 -8.47
N GLU A 96 -8.48 24.10 -9.50
CA GLU A 96 -9.78 23.50 -9.81
C GLU A 96 -9.70 21.98 -10.05
N ASN A 97 -8.51 21.45 -10.36
CA ASN A 97 -8.31 20.01 -10.49
C ASN A 97 -8.61 19.25 -9.19
N ILE A 98 -8.36 19.86 -8.02
CA ILE A 98 -8.57 19.23 -6.71
C ILE A 98 -10.05 18.87 -6.48
N PRO A 99 -10.99 19.84 -6.47
CA PRO A 99 -12.38 19.53 -6.21
C PRO A 99 -12.99 18.65 -7.32
N LEU A 100 -12.59 18.84 -8.59
CA LEU A 100 -13.02 18.00 -9.70
C LEU A 100 -12.59 16.53 -9.51
N CYS A 101 -11.39 16.30 -9.00
CA CYS A 101 -10.89 14.95 -8.79
C CYS A 101 -11.54 14.27 -7.58
N TYR A 102 -11.79 14.99 -6.48
CA TYR A 102 -12.60 14.47 -5.36
C TYR A 102 -14.03 14.11 -5.80
N ALA A 103 -14.63 14.93 -6.66
CA ALA A 103 -15.94 14.65 -7.25
C ALA A 103 -15.95 13.38 -8.13
N ASN A 104 -14.89 13.14 -8.89
CA ASN A 104 -14.76 11.92 -9.69
C ASN A 104 -14.52 10.69 -8.81
N ARG A 105 -13.69 10.83 -7.78
CA ARG A 105 -13.39 9.76 -6.83
C ARG A 105 -14.60 9.36 -5.98
N SER A 106 -15.47 10.30 -5.60
CA SER A 106 -16.75 9.97 -4.96
C SER A 106 -17.67 9.14 -5.87
N ALA A 107 -17.61 9.33 -7.19
CA ALA A 107 -18.35 8.49 -8.13
C ALA A 107 -17.86 7.03 -8.11
N VAL A 108 -16.55 6.82 -7.96
CA VAL A 108 -15.98 5.45 -7.81
C VAL A 108 -16.49 4.79 -6.54
N TYR A 109 -16.43 5.49 -5.41
CA TYR A 109 -16.92 4.96 -4.13
C TYR A 109 -18.41 4.65 -4.16
N PHE A 110 -19.20 5.49 -4.82
CA PHE A 110 -20.63 5.25 -5.01
C PHE A 110 -20.91 3.95 -5.75
N ASN A 111 -20.19 3.69 -6.85
CA ASN A 111 -20.35 2.46 -7.63
C ASN A 111 -19.82 1.22 -6.89
N ALA A 112 -18.81 1.39 -6.03
CA ALA A 112 -18.30 0.33 -5.17
C ALA A 112 -19.19 0.02 -3.95
N GLY A 113 -20.29 0.77 -3.75
CA GLY A 113 -21.17 0.62 -2.58
C GLY A 113 -20.55 1.13 -1.27
N LEU A 114 -19.43 1.84 -1.33
CA LEU A 114 -18.71 2.38 -0.18
C LEU A 114 -19.21 3.79 0.15
N PHE A 115 -20.47 3.88 0.58
CA PHE A 115 -21.20 5.14 0.68
C PHE A 115 -20.57 6.14 1.66
N LYS A 116 -20.03 5.66 2.80
CA LYS A 116 -19.29 6.50 3.74
C LYS A 116 -18.14 7.27 3.06
N PHE A 117 -17.34 6.62 2.23
CA PHE A 117 -16.20 7.26 1.55
C PHE A 117 -16.64 8.13 0.39
N CYS A 118 -17.76 7.78 -0.25
CA CYS A 118 -18.39 8.66 -1.22
C CYS A 118 -18.75 10.00 -0.57
N LEU A 119 -19.42 9.99 0.58
CA LEU A 119 -19.82 11.21 1.30
C LEU A 119 -18.60 12.04 1.73
N GLU A 120 -17.58 11.40 2.31
CA GLU A 120 -16.33 12.08 2.67
C GLU A 120 -15.70 12.79 1.44
N ASN A 121 -15.71 12.17 0.26
CA ASN A 121 -15.14 12.79 -0.96
C ASN A 121 -16.06 13.87 -1.57
N VAL A 122 -17.38 13.79 -1.36
CA VAL A 122 -18.30 14.88 -1.71
C VAL A 122 -17.98 16.12 -0.87
N ASP A 123 -17.83 15.95 0.45
CA ASP A 123 -17.49 17.06 1.36
C ASP A 123 -16.14 17.68 1.00
N LEU A 124 -15.13 16.85 0.67
CA LEU A 124 -13.83 17.35 0.21
C LEU A 124 -13.91 18.13 -1.09
N ALA A 125 -14.73 17.69 -2.05
CA ALA A 125 -14.93 18.44 -3.29
C ALA A 125 -15.53 19.82 -2.99
N LEU A 126 -16.57 19.89 -2.17
CA LEU A 126 -17.25 21.13 -1.80
C LEU A 126 -16.31 22.09 -1.03
N GLN A 127 -15.54 21.57 -0.07
CA GLN A 127 -14.57 22.36 0.71
C GLN A 127 -13.43 22.96 -0.15
N ASN A 128 -13.11 22.33 -1.29
CA ASN A 128 -12.05 22.79 -2.19
C ASN A 128 -12.60 23.61 -3.38
N GLY A 129 -13.82 24.15 -3.29
CA GLY A 129 -14.36 25.07 -4.30
C GLY A 129 -14.91 24.39 -5.55
N TYR A 130 -15.62 23.26 -5.40
CA TYR A 130 -16.27 22.59 -6.54
C TYR A 130 -17.19 23.56 -7.32
N PRO A 131 -17.14 23.57 -8.67
CA PRO A 131 -17.85 24.57 -9.46
C PRO A 131 -19.36 24.60 -9.20
N GLU A 132 -19.91 25.79 -8.95
CA GLU A 132 -21.30 25.99 -8.54
C GLU A 132 -22.30 25.32 -9.49
N HIS A 133 -22.12 25.54 -10.78
CA HIS A 133 -22.98 24.98 -11.84
C HIS A 133 -22.97 23.43 -11.89
N LEU A 134 -21.99 22.77 -11.27
CA LEU A 134 -21.89 21.31 -11.20
C LEU A 134 -22.35 20.74 -9.86
N LYS A 135 -22.53 21.54 -8.81
CA LYS A 135 -22.84 21.07 -7.45
C LYS A 135 -24.07 20.16 -7.38
N HIS A 136 -25.06 20.40 -8.23
CA HIS A 136 -26.25 19.55 -8.34
C HIS A 136 -25.92 18.06 -8.54
N LYS A 137 -24.81 17.73 -9.23
CA LYS A 137 -24.35 16.35 -9.44
C LYS A 137 -23.87 15.69 -8.14
N LEU A 138 -23.17 16.46 -7.29
CA LEU A 138 -22.69 15.97 -6.00
C LEU A 138 -23.84 15.82 -5.02
N GLU A 139 -24.75 16.78 -4.95
CA GLU A 139 -25.91 16.71 -4.06
C GLU A 139 -26.84 15.55 -4.41
N LYS A 140 -27.05 15.28 -5.71
CA LYS A 140 -27.77 14.09 -6.16
C LYS A 140 -27.11 12.81 -5.62
N ARG A 141 -25.79 12.67 -5.81
CA ARG A 141 -25.03 11.51 -5.32
C ARG A 141 -25.08 11.40 -3.79
N ARG A 142 -24.99 12.53 -3.08
CA ARG A 142 -25.07 12.62 -1.62
C ARG A 142 -26.40 12.09 -1.11
N LYS A 143 -27.51 12.53 -1.70
CA LYS A 143 -28.86 12.06 -1.37
C LYS A 143 -28.99 10.55 -1.61
N GLU A 144 -28.56 10.07 -2.78
CA GLU A 144 -28.61 8.64 -3.10
C GLU A 144 -27.75 7.78 -2.15
N CYS A 145 -26.58 8.25 -1.73
CA CYS A 145 -25.76 7.59 -0.70
C CYS A 145 -26.51 7.44 0.62
N LEU A 146 -27.10 8.54 1.12
CA LEU A 146 -27.81 8.56 2.40
C LEU A 146 -29.02 7.61 2.38
N GLU A 147 -29.77 7.61 1.28
CA GLU A 147 -30.89 6.67 1.09
C GLU A 147 -30.43 5.20 1.10
N LYS A 148 -29.32 4.88 0.42
CA LYS A 148 -28.76 3.52 0.37
C LYS A 148 -28.17 3.07 1.70
N MET A 149 -27.53 3.97 2.47
CA MET A 149 -27.02 3.69 3.81
C MET A 149 -28.12 3.45 4.84
N ASN A 150 -29.27 4.12 4.71
CA ASN A 150 -30.41 3.88 5.59
C ASN A 150 -31.08 2.52 5.31
N LYS A 151 -31.03 2.04 4.06
CA LYS A 151 -31.60 0.75 3.64
C LYS A 151 -30.66 -0.43 3.92
N ASN A 152 -29.36 -0.24 3.76
CA ASN A 152 -28.34 -1.26 4.01
C ASN A 152 -27.52 -0.83 5.22
N ARG A 153 -27.60 -1.56 6.35
CA ARG A 153 -26.60 -1.41 7.43
C ARG A 153 -25.23 -1.65 6.80
N ASP A 154 -24.51 -0.55 6.58
CA ASP A 154 -23.28 -0.51 5.81
C ASP A 154 -22.26 -1.47 6.44
N LYS A 155 -22.03 -2.63 5.81
CA LYS A 155 -21.03 -3.62 6.27
C LYS A 155 -19.60 -3.17 5.94
N SER A 156 -19.40 -2.02 5.30
CA SER A 156 -18.13 -1.59 4.68
C SER A 156 -16.98 -1.23 5.65
N CYS A 157 -17.12 -1.52 6.94
CA CYS A 157 -16.08 -1.31 7.93
C CYS A 157 -16.04 -2.46 8.95
N GLN A 158 -16.05 -3.71 8.49
CA GLN A 158 -15.52 -4.77 9.36
C GLN A 158 -14.00 -4.63 9.35
N GLU A 159 -13.47 -4.05 10.43
CA GLU A 159 -12.05 -4.13 10.71
C GLU A 159 -11.71 -5.63 10.76
N VAL A 160 -10.86 -6.09 9.83
CA VAL A 160 -10.33 -7.45 9.91
C VAL A 160 -9.58 -7.51 11.22
N PRO A 161 -9.94 -8.44 12.14
CA PRO A 161 -9.23 -8.55 13.40
C PRO A 161 -7.74 -8.78 13.12
N PRO A 162 -6.85 -8.23 13.95
CA PRO A 162 -5.43 -8.47 13.79
C PRO A 162 -5.15 -9.97 13.80
N LEU A 163 -4.21 -10.42 12.97
CA LEU A 163 -3.72 -11.79 13.00
C LEU A 163 -3.26 -12.12 14.43
N GLN A 164 -3.59 -13.31 14.90
CA GLN A 164 -3.23 -13.83 16.22
C GLN A 164 -2.57 -15.20 16.06
N LEU A 165 -1.67 -15.53 16.98
CA LEU A 165 -1.07 -16.86 17.01
C LEU A 165 -2.15 -17.89 17.32
N SER A 166 -2.09 -19.05 16.66
CA SER A 166 -3.02 -20.17 16.91
C SER A 166 -2.83 -20.79 18.30
N TYR A 167 -1.65 -20.61 18.90
CA TYR A 167 -1.25 -21.23 20.17
C TYR A 167 -0.61 -20.20 21.12
N PRO A 168 -0.44 -20.53 22.41
CA PRO A 168 0.21 -19.65 23.38
C PRO A 168 1.60 -19.21 22.91
N ALA A 169 1.88 -17.92 23.09
CA ALA A 169 3.15 -17.33 22.71
C ALA A 169 4.26 -17.75 23.70
N LYS A 170 5.49 -17.92 23.18
CA LYS A 170 6.67 -18.18 24.00
C LYS A 170 6.94 -16.97 24.91
N ALA A 171 7.10 -17.18 26.21
CA ALA A 171 7.21 -16.10 27.21
C ALA A 171 8.30 -15.06 26.88
N LYS A 172 9.46 -15.51 26.39
CA LYS A 172 10.57 -14.62 26.01
C LYS A 172 10.40 -14.00 24.62
N ASN A 173 9.63 -14.62 23.74
CA ASN A 173 9.47 -14.24 22.34
C ASN A 173 7.98 -14.26 21.97
N PRO A 174 7.21 -13.20 22.28
CA PRO A 174 5.75 -13.21 22.14
C PRO A 174 5.25 -13.23 20.69
N PHE A 175 6.16 -13.16 19.70
CA PHE A 175 5.86 -13.23 18.28
C PHE A 175 5.88 -14.66 17.71
N ILE A 176 6.29 -15.66 18.50
CA ILE A 176 6.34 -17.08 18.12
C ILE A 176 5.62 -17.93 19.17
N ILE A 177 5.01 -19.04 18.75
CA ILE A 177 4.39 -19.99 19.68
C ILE A 177 5.43 -20.68 20.58
N ASP A 178 5.01 -21.09 21.78
CA ASP A 178 5.89 -21.81 22.71
C ASP A 178 6.31 -23.20 22.20
N GLY A 179 5.49 -23.79 21.33
CA GLY A 179 5.72 -25.08 20.68
C GLY A 179 6.85 -25.12 19.65
N LEU A 180 7.60 -24.04 19.41
CA LEU A 180 8.72 -23.99 18.46
C LEU A 180 10.05 -23.72 19.14
N ASP A 181 11.06 -24.54 18.88
CA ASP A 181 12.45 -24.31 19.31
C ASP A 181 13.37 -24.03 18.12
N LEU A 182 14.30 -23.09 18.32
CA LEU A 182 15.37 -22.80 17.38
C LEU A 182 16.62 -23.56 17.83
N LEU A 183 17.01 -24.56 17.06
CA LEU A 183 18.16 -25.42 17.33
C LEU A 183 19.28 -25.15 16.33
N THR A 184 20.45 -25.72 16.57
CA THR A 184 21.59 -25.63 15.66
C THR A 184 22.25 -26.99 15.52
N SER A 185 22.53 -27.43 14.29
CA SER A 185 23.31 -28.62 13.99
C SER A 185 24.51 -28.25 13.11
N GLU A 186 25.53 -29.11 13.10
CA GLU A 186 26.70 -28.94 12.25
C GLU A 186 26.35 -29.08 10.76
N GLU A 187 25.41 -29.97 10.42
CA GLU A 187 25.01 -30.25 9.03
C GLU A 187 24.07 -29.19 8.44
N SER A 188 23.14 -28.65 9.24
CA SER A 188 22.05 -27.80 8.74
C SER A 188 22.08 -26.36 9.27
N GLY A 189 23.04 -26.04 10.15
CA GLY A 189 23.08 -24.73 10.81
C GLY A 189 21.85 -24.54 11.71
N LYS A 190 21.27 -23.34 11.72
CA LYS A 190 20.08 -23.03 12.54
C LYS A 190 18.81 -23.58 11.89
N PHE A 191 18.02 -24.34 12.65
CA PHE A 191 16.75 -24.88 12.19
C PHE A 191 15.66 -24.76 13.26
N ILE A 192 14.40 -24.82 12.84
CA ILE A 192 13.23 -24.77 13.73
C ILE A 192 12.68 -26.17 13.90
N GLN A 193 12.41 -26.58 15.14
CA GLN A 193 11.76 -27.83 15.49
C GLN A 193 10.46 -27.56 16.24
N THR A 194 9.41 -28.32 15.93
CA THR A 194 8.14 -28.27 16.66
C THR A 194 8.10 -29.30 17.80
N LYS A 195 7.42 -28.95 18.90
CA LYS A 195 7.11 -29.80 20.06
C LYS A 195 5.70 -30.39 20.01
N GLN A 196 4.92 -29.96 19.04
CA GLN A 196 3.51 -30.29 18.90
C GLN A 196 3.13 -30.47 17.44
N ASP A 197 2.00 -31.14 17.20
CA ASP A 197 1.42 -31.21 15.87
C ASP A 197 0.93 -29.81 15.42
N LEU A 198 1.10 -29.54 14.13
CA LEU A 198 0.67 -28.29 13.48
C LEU A 198 -0.24 -28.65 12.31
N PHE A 199 -1.31 -27.88 12.12
CA PHE A 199 -2.28 -28.12 11.06
C PHE A 199 -2.24 -27.01 10.00
N PRO A 200 -2.61 -27.33 8.74
CA PRO A 200 -2.74 -26.30 7.71
C PRO A 200 -3.64 -25.15 8.15
N GLY A 201 -3.13 -23.92 8.05
CA GLY A 201 -3.83 -22.70 8.50
C GLY A 201 -3.37 -22.18 9.86
N ASP A 202 -2.56 -22.93 10.61
CA ASP A 202 -2.03 -22.46 11.88
C ASP A 202 -1.06 -21.29 11.72
N ILE A 203 -1.24 -20.27 12.57
CA ILE A 203 -0.37 -19.11 12.64
C ILE A 203 0.61 -19.32 13.79
N ILE A 204 1.82 -19.74 13.46
CA ILE A 204 2.85 -20.14 14.43
C ILE A 204 3.86 -19.02 14.76
N MET A 205 3.92 -17.99 13.90
CA MET A 205 4.81 -16.85 14.06
C MET A 205 4.22 -15.61 13.39
N ILE A 206 4.29 -14.45 14.06
CA ILE A 206 3.87 -13.14 13.55
C ILE A 206 5.02 -12.17 13.79
N GLU A 207 5.91 -12.03 12.81
CA GLU A 207 7.03 -11.11 12.91
C GLU A 207 6.68 -9.73 12.33
N LYS A 208 7.14 -8.67 12.99
CA LYS A 208 7.11 -7.33 12.40
C LYS A 208 8.28 -7.20 11.43
N PRO A 209 8.04 -6.82 10.17
CA PRO A 209 9.12 -6.67 9.19
C PRO A 209 10.15 -5.64 9.69
N TYR A 210 11.43 -5.98 9.57
CA TYR A 210 12.53 -5.10 9.98
C TYR A 210 12.66 -3.87 9.06
N VAL A 211 12.45 -4.07 7.75
CA VAL A 211 12.34 -3.00 6.75
C VAL A 211 11.13 -3.29 5.89
N THR A 212 10.39 -2.24 5.58
CA THR A 212 9.29 -2.28 4.64
C THR A 212 9.48 -1.21 3.59
N LYS A 213 9.24 -1.56 2.33
CA LYS A 213 9.25 -0.61 1.22
C LYS A 213 7.93 -0.72 0.45
N LEU A 214 7.57 0.37 -0.22
CA LEU A 214 6.50 0.34 -1.20
C LEU A 214 7.07 -0.21 -2.51
N ASP A 215 6.43 -1.25 -3.06
CA ASP A 215 6.83 -1.76 -4.36
C ASP A 215 6.43 -0.78 -5.48
N PRO A 216 7.24 -0.67 -6.55
CA PRO A 216 6.88 0.13 -7.71
C PRO A 216 5.52 -0.30 -8.29
N GLY A 217 4.66 0.67 -8.60
CA GLY A 217 3.29 0.45 -9.08
C GLY A 217 2.20 0.67 -8.03
N PHE A 218 2.55 0.77 -6.74
CA PHE A 218 1.61 1.01 -5.64
C PHE A 218 1.58 2.46 -5.13
N GLU A 219 2.26 3.39 -5.82
CA GLU A 219 2.45 4.79 -5.40
C GLU A 219 1.15 5.57 -5.26
N TYR A 220 0.09 5.15 -5.96
CA TYR A 220 -1.22 5.81 -5.96
C TYR A 220 -2.31 4.99 -5.28
N THR A 221 -1.97 3.82 -4.73
CA THR A 221 -2.92 2.92 -4.05
C THR A 221 -2.59 2.72 -2.58
N MET A 222 -1.34 2.97 -2.17
CA MET A 222 -0.90 2.79 -0.78
C MET A 222 -0.14 4.01 -0.25
N CYS A 223 -0.09 4.11 1.08
CA CYS A 223 0.68 5.13 1.77
C CYS A 223 2.16 4.74 1.86
N ASN A 224 3.08 5.62 1.44
CA ASN A 224 4.52 5.43 1.52
C ASN A 224 5.06 5.27 2.95
N ASN A 225 4.31 5.70 3.98
CA ASN A 225 4.73 5.56 5.37
C ASN A 225 4.16 4.30 6.03
N CYS A 226 2.83 4.13 6.01
CA CYS A 226 2.20 3.02 6.72
C CYS A 226 2.01 1.77 5.86
N LEU A 227 2.22 1.86 4.53
CA LEU A 227 2.09 0.79 3.52
C LEU A 227 0.73 0.08 3.47
N LEU A 228 -0.22 0.53 4.28
CA LEU A 228 -1.57 0.03 4.24
C LEU A 228 -2.30 0.63 3.05
N GLN A 229 -2.88 -0.26 2.25
CA GLN A 229 -4.07 0.02 1.45
C GLN A 229 -5.25 0.18 2.42
N LYS A 230 -5.25 1.22 3.26
CA LYS A 230 -6.49 1.55 3.95
C LYS A 230 -7.48 1.88 2.84
N SER A 231 -8.57 1.15 2.80
CA SER A 231 -9.69 1.13 1.84
C SER A 231 -10.36 2.49 1.57
N ILE A 232 -9.75 3.57 2.05
CA ILE A 232 -10.36 4.79 2.56
C ILE A 232 -9.25 5.82 2.68
N LEU A 233 -8.91 6.49 1.58
CA LEU A 233 -7.91 7.56 1.62
C LEU A 233 -8.62 8.85 2.08
N ARG A 234 -8.93 8.93 3.37
CA ARG A 234 -9.81 9.96 3.98
C ARG A 234 -9.45 11.40 3.65
N ASN A 235 -8.20 11.70 3.33
CA ASN A 235 -7.72 13.05 3.07
C ASN A 235 -6.34 12.95 2.42
N ILE A 236 -6.22 13.37 1.16
CA ILE A 236 -4.90 13.55 0.54
C ILE A 236 -4.38 14.90 1.03
N ARG A 237 -3.29 14.91 1.80
CA ARG A 237 -2.50 16.13 1.92
C ARG A 237 -1.76 16.28 0.59
N ILE A 238 -2.10 17.33 -0.13
CA ILE A 238 -1.37 17.78 -1.31
C ILE A 238 -0.05 18.35 -0.78
N ILE A 239 0.95 17.48 -0.62
CA ILE A 239 2.32 17.88 -0.24
C ILE A 239 3.00 18.37 -1.53
N LYS A 240 4.03 19.22 -1.41
CA LYS A 240 4.84 19.74 -2.52
C LYS A 240 5.55 18.66 -3.36
N SER A 241 5.37 17.37 -3.05
CA SER A 241 5.87 16.22 -3.84
C SER A 241 4.72 15.40 -4.42
N ALA A 242 4.63 15.34 -5.75
CA ALA A 242 3.60 14.63 -6.50
C ALA A 242 3.83 13.11 -6.66
N SER A 243 5.01 12.61 -6.25
CA SER A 243 5.44 11.21 -6.43
C SER A 243 5.32 10.33 -5.18
N ASN A 244 4.99 10.89 -4.01
CA ASN A 244 4.92 10.14 -2.75
C ASN A 244 3.57 10.38 -2.05
N TYR A 245 2.93 9.30 -1.60
CA TYR A 245 1.58 9.34 -1.07
C TYR A 245 1.57 9.10 0.44
N PHE A 246 0.92 9.97 1.22
CA PHE A 246 0.91 9.87 2.69
C PHE A 246 -0.51 9.98 3.27
N CYS A 247 -0.82 9.15 4.26
CA CYS A 247 -2.08 9.22 5.01
C CYS A 247 -2.00 10.29 6.12
N LYS A 248 -3.15 10.76 6.61
CA LYS A 248 -3.26 11.85 7.61
C LYS A 248 -2.61 11.53 8.97
N LYS A 249 -2.38 10.25 9.32
CA LYS A 249 -1.86 9.82 10.64
C LYS A 249 -0.37 10.15 10.90
N VAL A 250 0.28 10.88 10.01
CA VAL A 250 1.74 11.14 10.11
C VAL A 250 2.08 12.35 11.00
N TYR A 251 1.09 13.13 11.46
CA TYR A 251 1.27 14.18 12.49
C TYR A 251 0.01 14.33 13.34
#